data_AF-A0A6I1MGN4-F1
#
_entry.id   AF-A0A6I1MGN4-F1
#
_cell.length_a   1.000
_cell.length_b   1.000
_cell.length_c   1.000
_cell.angle_alpha   90.00
_cell.angle_beta   90.00
_cell.angle_gamma   90.00
#
_symmetry.space_group_name_H-M   'P 1'
#
loop_
_entity.id
_entity.type
_entity.pdbx_description
1 polymer ?
#
loop_
_entity_poly.entity_id
_entity_poly.type
_entity_poly.pdbx_seq_one_letter_code
_entity_poly.pdbx_strand_id
1 'polypeptide(L)'
;MNIGMVREKLLQKGFNTMNNIYNTNIGNILVDASMEAWCKDNRVIILKDYINKFHFNSWSELDKTKIVSILKLLSSREKNNLYFIINLSTNLINDISILEQINKLEKDDKICKKYVVVNDEDIERIPFLSDSNINSPQMLDYESKFKQKLKEIGGISENSIEISIKYFEDEE
;
A
#
# COMPACT_ATOMS: atom_id res chain seq x y z
N MET A 1 3.34 5.91 17.57
CA MET A 1 4.41 4.91 17.52
C MET A 1 5.75 5.55 17.17
N ASN A 2 6.86 4.98 17.64
CA ASN A 2 8.20 5.35 17.18
C ASN A 2 8.41 4.80 15.77
N ILE A 3 8.65 5.65 14.78
CA ILE A 3 8.91 5.23 13.39
C ILE A 3 10.07 4.23 13.29
N GLY A 4 11.04 4.27 14.20
CA GLY A 4 12.13 3.30 14.28
C GLY A 4 11.64 1.86 14.33
N MET A 5 10.53 1.60 15.03
CA MET A 5 9.95 0.26 15.13
C MET A 5 9.35 -0.21 13.79
N VAL A 6 8.72 0.70 13.03
CA VAL A 6 8.24 0.40 11.67
C VAL A 6 9.43 0.05 10.76
N ARG A 7 10.51 0.83 10.83
CA ARG A 7 11.74 0.59 10.06
C ARG A 7 12.41 -0.73 10.43
N GLU A 8 12.49 -1.04 11.72
CA GLU A 8 13.03 -2.32 12.21
C GLU A 8 12.21 -3.51 11.69
N LYS A 9 10.87 -3.43 11.75
CA LYS A 9 10.01 -4.49 11.21
C LYS A 9 10.19 -4.64 9.69
N LEU A 10 10.30 -3.53 8.96
CA LEU A 10 10.59 -3.54 7.52
C LEU A 10 11.91 -4.27 7.21
N LEU A 11 12.98 -3.94 7.94
CA LEU A 11 14.29 -4.59 7.81
C LEU A 11 14.22 -6.09 8.15
N GLN A 12 13.57 -6.46 9.26
CA GLN A 12 13.37 -7.86 9.65
C GLN A 12 12.63 -8.67 8.59
N LYS A 13 11.70 -8.04 7.87
CA LYS A 13 10.95 -8.65 6.77
C LYS A 13 11.70 -8.60 5.43
N GLY A 14 12.91 -8.05 5.39
CA GLY A 14 13.80 -8.04 4.22
C GLY A 14 13.56 -6.87 3.26
N PHE A 15 12.91 -5.80 3.69
CA PHE A 15 12.84 -4.56 2.90
C PHE A 15 14.12 -3.75 3.06
N ASN A 16 14.52 -3.08 1.97
CA ASN A 16 15.66 -2.19 1.94
C ASN A 16 15.24 -0.79 1.47
N THR A 17 15.97 0.24 1.85
CA THR A 17 15.72 1.61 1.39
C THR A 17 16.10 1.78 -0.08
N MET A 18 15.25 2.45 -0.87
CA MET A 18 15.49 2.71 -2.29
C MET A 18 16.28 4.00 -2.50
N ASN A 19 17.58 3.98 -2.22
CA ASN A 19 18.41 5.18 -2.39
C ASN A 19 18.49 5.69 -3.84
N ASN A 20 18.38 4.78 -4.82
CA ASN A 20 18.50 5.14 -6.24
C ASN A 20 17.27 5.90 -6.77
N ILE A 21 16.12 5.82 -6.09
CA ILE A 21 14.89 6.49 -6.55
C ILE A 21 14.97 8.00 -6.39
N TYR A 22 15.83 8.50 -5.49
CA TYR A 22 15.92 9.91 -5.12
C TYR A 22 16.39 10.84 -6.25
N ASN A 23 17.05 10.31 -7.28
CA ASN A 23 17.46 11.09 -8.47
C ASN A 23 16.36 11.19 -9.55
N THR A 24 15.16 10.69 -9.30
CA THR A 24 14.03 10.70 -10.25
C THR A 24 12.99 11.75 -9.87
N ASN A 25 12.02 12.03 -10.77
CA ASN A 25 10.87 12.89 -10.45
C ASN A 25 10.09 12.40 -9.21
N ILE A 26 9.95 11.07 -9.06
CA ILE A 26 9.33 10.45 -7.87
C ILE A 26 10.21 10.71 -6.64
N GLY A 27 11.52 10.53 -6.79
CA GLY A 27 12.51 10.84 -5.76
C GLY A 27 12.40 12.24 -5.20
N ASN A 28 12.35 13.25 -6.07
CA ASN A 28 12.19 14.65 -5.68
C ASN A 28 10.90 14.86 -4.88
N ILE A 29 9.78 14.25 -5.32
CA ILE A 29 8.51 14.32 -4.59
C ILE A 29 8.62 13.69 -3.21
N LEU A 30 9.28 12.53 -3.10
CA LEU A 30 9.48 11.84 -1.82
C LEU A 30 10.33 12.67 -0.86
N VAL A 31 11.43 13.27 -1.34
CA VAL A 31 12.28 14.15 -0.53
C VAL A 31 11.51 15.39 -0.07
N ASP A 32 10.84 16.10 -0.99
CA ASP A 32 10.02 17.27 -0.68
C ASP A 32 8.97 16.97 0.39
N ALA A 33 8.35 15.79 0.29
CA ALA A 33 7.30 15.36 1.19
C ALA A 33 7.85 14.64 2.44
N SER A 34 9.18 14.58 2.65
CA SER A 34 9.81 13.83 3.75
C SER A 34 9.25 12.41 3.88
N MET A 35 9.20 11.69 2.77
CA MET A 35 8.74 10.31 2.63
C MET A 35 9.92 9.40 2.29
N GLU A 36 9.90 8.20 2.85
CA GLU A 36 10.91 7.17 2.60
C GLU A 36 10.34 6.10 1.67
N ALA A 37 11.16 5.63 0.72
CA ALA A 37 10.80 4.50 -0.12
C ALA A 37 11.57 3.25 0.32
N TRP A 38 10.83 2.17 0.51
CA TRP A 38 11.32 0.86 0.91
C TRP A 38 10.89 -0.18 -0.11
N CYS A 39 11.74 -1.15 -0.43
CA CYS A 39 11.43 -2.19 -1.42
C CYS A 39 11.85 -3.59 -1.00
N LYS A 40 11.06 -4.56 -1.44
CA LYS A 40 11.39 -5.98 -1.41
C LYS A 40 10.70 -6.66 -2.60
N ASP A 41 11.46 -7.37 -3.41
CA ASP A 41 10.99 -7.99 -4.65
C ASP A 41 10.26 -6.92 -5.51
N ASN A 42 9.00 -7.16 -5.88
CA ASN A 42 8.19 -6.19 -6.62
C ASN A 42 7.43 -5.21 -5.72
N ARG A 43 7.47 -5.35 -4.40
CA ARG A 43 6.69 -4.53 -3.46
C ARG A 43 7.44 -3.26 -3.09
N VAL A 44 6.77 -2.13 -3.21
CA VAL A 44 7.26 -0.82 -2.81
C VAL A 44 6.38 -0.26 -1.69
N ILE A 45 7.02 0.28 -0.67
CA ILE A 45 6.38 0.92 0.48
C ILE A 45 6.85 2.37 0.53
N ILE A 46 5.92 3.29 0.57
CA ILE A 46 6.17 4.69 0.92
C ILE A 46 5.80 4.87 2.38
N LEU A 47 6.78 5.21 3.20
CA LEU A 47 6.65 5.44 4.64
C LEU A 47 6.68 6.95 4.91
N LYS A 48 5.68 7.44 5.64
CA LYS A 48 5.58 8.83 6.09
C LYS A 48 5.38 8.88 7.59
N ASP A 49 6.19 9.70 8.27
CA ASP A 49 6.04 9.99 9.69
C ASP A 49 5.28 11.30 9.92
N TYR A 50 4.33 11.28 10.86
CA TYR A 50 3.71 12.48 11.39
C TYR A 50 3.98 12.57 12.89
N ILE A 51 4.94 13.44 13.21
CA ILE A 51 5.43 13.66 14.58
C ILE A 51 4.44 14.52 15.39
N ASN A 52 3.63 15.35 14.72
CA ASN A 52 2.68 16.24 15.37
C ASN A 52 1.32 16.34 14.65
N LYS A 53 0.33 16.83 15.40
CA LYS A 53 -1.07 16.98 14.98
C LYS A 53 -1.22 17.90 13.78
N PHE A 54 -0.49 19.01 13.79
CA PHE A 54 -0.60 20.05 12.77
C PHE A 54 -0.23 19.51 11.39
N HIS A 55 0.90 18.79 11.28
CA HIS A 55 1.32 18.18 10.02
C HIS A 55 0.32 17.13 9.54
N PHE A 56 -0.20 16.29 10.44
CA PHE A 56 -1.20 15.30 10.05
C PHE A 56 -2.51 15.95 9.61
N ASN A 57 -2.99 16.99 10.28
CA ASN A 57 -4.22 17.68 9.87
C ASN A 57 -4.12 18.29 8.46
N SER A 58 -2.92 18.71 8.04
CA SER A 58 -2.67 19.22 6.69
C SER A 58 -2.43 18.13 5.62
N TRP A 59 -2.48 16.84 5.98
CA TRP A 59 -2.10 15.75 5.08
C TRP A 59 -2.92 15.74 3.77
N SER A 60 -4.22 16.02 3.87
CA SER A 60 -5.16 15.96 2.75
C SER A 60 -4.91 17.05 1.72
N GLU A 61 -4.34 18.18 2.14
CA GLU A 61 -3.99 19.31 1.28
C GLU A 61 -2.59 19.13 0.68
N LEU A 62 -1.62 18.77 1.52
CA LEU A 62 -0.21 18.73 1.14
C LEU A 62 0.20 17.36 0.60
N ASP A 63 0.17 16.34 1.47
CA ASP A 63 0.76 15.04 1.18
C ASP A 63 -0.09 14.22 0.21
N LYS A 64 -1.42 14.31 0.27
CA LYS A 64 -2.32 13.64 -0.68
C LYS A 64 -2.03 14.08 -2.12
N THR A 65 -1.77 15.35 -2.35
CA THR A 65 -1.45 15.87 -3.69
C THR A 65 -0.14 15.28 -4.21
N LYS A 66 0.86 15.15 -3.33
CA LYS A 66 2.15 14.51 -3.64
C LYS A 66 1.97 13.02 -3.93
N ILE A 67 1.20 12.30 -3.12
CA ILE A 67 0.86 10.87 -3.32
C ILE A 67 0.16 10.65 -4.65
N VAL A 68 -0.87 11.46 -4.97
CA VAL A 68 -1.58 11.37 -6.25
C VAL A 68 -0.64 11.65 -7.43
N SER A 69 0.31 12.57 -7.25
CA SER A 69 1.33 12.87 -8.28
C SER A 69 2.26 11.68 -8.50
N ILE A 70 2.72 11.01 -7.44
CA ILE A 70 3.50 9.76 -7.54
C ILE A 70 2.68 8.71 -8.29
N LEU A 71 1.43 8.48 -7.89
CA LEU A 71 0.57 7.51 -8.55
C LEU A 71 0.41 7.81 -10.04
N LYS A 72 0.30 9.07 -10.47
CA LYS A 72 0.20 9.41 -11.89
C LYS A 72 1.46 9.07 -12.70
N LEU A 73 2.63 9.03 -12.06
CA LEU A 73 3.90 8.71 -12.71
C LEU A 73 4.16 7.20 -12.82
N LEU A 74 3.38 6.37 -12.12
CA LEU A 74 3.55 4.92 -12.07
C LEU A 74 2.66 4.19 -13.09
N SER A 75 3.18 3.11 -13.65
CA SER A 75 2.41 2.12 -14.42
C SER A 75 1.36 1.41 -13.56
N SER A 76 0.38 0.77 -14.19
CA SER A 76 -0.64 -0.02 -13.48
C SER A 76 -0.01 -1.14 -12.63
N ARG A 77 1.02 -1.80 -13.17
CA ARG A 77 1.76 -2.85 -12.46
C ARG A 77 2.47 -2.33 -11.21
N GLU A 78 3.09 -1.16 -11.28
CA GLU A 78 3.77 -0.55 -10.12
C GLU A 78 2.76 -0.10 -9.06
N LYS A 79 1.65 0.54 -9.47
CA LYS A 79 0.56 0.94 -8.57
C LYS A 79 0.00 -0.24 -7.77
N ASN A 80 -0.14 -1.39 -8.41
CA ASN A 80 -0.65 -2.60 -7.77
C ASN A 80 0.29 -3.13 -6.68
N ASN A 81 1.58 -2.79 -6.72
CA ASN A 81 2.55 -3.23 -5.73
C ASN A 81 3.02 -2.12 -4.79
N LEU A 82 2.41 -0.93 -4.88
CA LEU A 82 2.68 0.20 -4.02
C LEU A 82 1.79 0.20 -2.78
N TYR A 83 2.39 0.46 -1.63
CA TYR A 83 1.72 0.55 -0.34
C TYR A 83 2.14 1.83 0.38
N PHE A 84 1.20 2.46 1.07
CA PHE A 84 1.48 3.64 1.90
C PHE A 84 1.37 3.26 3.37
N ILE A 85 2.45 3.46 4.14
CA ILE A 85 2.43 3.32 5.59
C ILE A 85 2.57 4.70 6.18
N ILE A 86 1.58 5.09 6.99
CA ILE A 86 1.53 6.37 7.66
C ILE A 86 1.70 6.12 9.15
N ASN A 87 2.86 6.47 9.68
CA ASN A 87 3.16 6.39 11.09
C ASN A 87 2.65 7.65 11.79
N LEU A 88 1.83 7.47 12.82
CA LEU A 88 1.36 8.54 13.69
C LEU A 88 1.96 8.36 15.08
N SER A 89 2.44 9.45 15.67
CA SER A 89 2.87 9.45 17.08
C SER A 89 1.69 9.12 18.00
N THR A 90 1.94 8.31 19.05
CA THR A 90 0.89 7.88 20.02
C THR A 90 0.28 9.07 20.75
N ASN A 91 1.03 10.15 20.89
CA ASN A 91 0.61 11.40 21.53
C ASN A 91 -0.53 12.11 20.77
N LEU A 92 -0.90 11.64 19.57
CA LEU A 92 -1.92 12.23 18.71
C LEU A 92 -3.32 11.61 18.86
N ILE A 93 -3.44 10.43 19.48
CA ILE A 93 -4.69 9.62 19.44
C ILE A 93 -5.77 10.12 20.41
N ASN A 94 -5.39 10.86 21.45
CA ASN A 94 -6.33 11.32 22.48
C ASN A 94 -7.31 12.40 21.97
N ASP A 95 -7.20 12.80 20.71
CA ASP A 95 -8.00 13.83 20.08
C ASP A 95 -8.99 13.21 19.08
N ILE A 96 -10.30 13.41 19.33
CA ILE A 96 -11.38 12.92 18.47
C ILE A 96 -11.22 13.39 17.03
N SER A 97 -10.74 14.63 16.82
CA SER A 97 -10.52 15.15 15.47
C SER A 97 -9.47 14.37 14.69
N ILE A 98 -8.49 13.77 15.38
CA ILE A 98 -7.46 12.94 14.74
C ILE A 98 -8.02 11.58 14.36
N LEU A 99 -8.83 10.97 15.22
CA LEU A 99 -9.52 9.72 14.90
C LEU A 99 -10.44 9.87 13.68
N GLU A 100 -11.14 10.99 13.56
CA GLU A 100 -11.94 11.28 12.36
C GLU A 100 -11.09 11.42 11.10
N GLN A 101 -9.93 12.08 11.19
CA GLN A 101 -9.01 12.24 10.07
C GLN A 101 -8.37 10.92 9.64
N ILE A 102 -8.00 10.06 10.59
CA ILE A 102 -7.55 8.68 10.31
C ILE A 102 -8.62 7.92 9.55
N ASN A 103 -9.87 7.94 10.03
CA ASN A 103 -10.99 7.28 9.36
C ASN A 103 -11.23 7.80 7.94
N LYS A 104 -11.16 9.13 7.73
CA LYS A 104 -11.27 9.74 6.40
C LYS A 104 -10.13 9.28 5.50
N LEU A 105 -8.91 9.26 6.02
CA LEU A 105 -7.74 8.82 5.31
C LEU A 105 -7.89 7.36 4.89
N GLU A 106 -8.16 6.43 5.81
CA GLU A 106 -8.26 5.00 5.51
C GLU A 106 -9.37 4.68 4.49
N LYS A 107 -10.47 5.46 4.49
CA LYS A 107 -11.58 5.32 3.53
C LYS A 107 -11.37 6.02 2.19
N ASP A 108 -10.29 6.78 2.01
CA ASP A 108 -10.01 7.54 0.78
C ASP A 108 -9.63 6.63 -0.38
N ASP A 109 -10.53 6.43 -1.33
CA ASP A 109 -10.35 5.55 -2.49
C ASP A 109 -9.31 6.05 -3.50
N LYS A 110 -8.93 7.34 -3.44
CA LYS A 110 -7.92 7.94 -4.33
C LYS A 110 -6.50 7.48 -4.01
N ILE A 111 -6.27 6.89 -2.85
CA ILE A 111 -4.98 6.34 -2.42
C ILE A 111 -5.16 4.83 -2.22
N CYS A 112 -4.51 4.05 -3.07
CA CYS A 112 -4.53 2.60 -2.97
C CYS A 112 -3.72 2.12 -1.74
N LYS A 113 -4.15 0.99 -1.15
CA LYS A 113 -3.41 0.17 -0.17
C LYS A 113 -2.61 0.96 0.88
N LYS A 114 -3.33 1.60 1.79
CA LYS A 114 -2.80 2.45 2.85
C LYS A 114 -3.04 1.84 4.23
N TYR A 115 -2.08 2.04 5.12
CA TYR A 115 -2.14 1.61 6.51
C TYR A 115 -1.72 2.75 7.42
N VAL A 116 -2.61 3.12 8.34
CA VAL A 116 -2.26 4.05 9.42
C VAL A 116 -1.82 3.22 10.63
N VAL A 117 -0.62 3.50 11.12
CA VAL A 117 0.01 2.78 12.22
C VAL A 117 0.22 3.76 13.36
N VAL A 118 -0.34 3.46 14.52
CA VAL A 118 -0.24 4.31 15.70
C VAL A 118 0.32 3.59 16.92
N ASN A 119 0.09 2.29 17.00
CA ASN A 119 0.69 1.38 17.98
C ASN A 119 1.27 0.13 17.29
N ASP A 120 1.88 -0.75 18.07
CA ASP A 120 2.55 -1.95 17.55
C ASP A 120 1.56 -2.97 16.98
N GLU A 121 0.36 -3.05 17.56
CA GLU A 121 -0.72 -3.92 17.09
C GLU A 121 -1.16 -3.56 15.66
N ASP A 122 -1.06 -2.29 15.29
CA ASP A 122 -1.39 -1.82 13.95
C ASP A 122 -0.44 -2.35 12.88
N ILE A 123 0.83 -2.61 13.23
CA ILE A 123 1.78 -3.23 12.30
C ILE A 123 1.34 -4.66 11.95
N GLU A 124 0.81 -5.39 12.93
CA GLU A 124 0.35 -6.76 12.73
C GLU A 124 -0.91 -6.84 11.84
N ARG A 125 -1.62 -5.73 11.62
CA ARG A 125 -2.69 -5.63 10.62
C ARG A 125 -2.18 -5.62 9.18
N ILE A 126 -0.89 -5.38 8.97
CA ILE A 126 -0.26 -5.29 7.64
C ILE A 126 0.18 -6.71 7.24
N PRO A 127 -0.46 -7.37 6.26
CA PRO A 127 -0.28 -8.81 6.03
C PRO A 127 1.15 -9.23 5.71
N PHE A 128 1.92 -8.36 5.06
CA PHE A 128 3.31 -8.66 4.69
C PHE A 128 4.33 -8.26 5.77
N LEU A 129 3.89 -7.59 6.85
CA LEU A 129 4.71 -7.29 8.01
C LEU A 129 4.36 -8.14 9.23
N SER A 130 3.18 -8.74 9.28
CA SER A 130 2.82 -9.62 10.39
C SER A 130 3.64 -10.92 10.40
N ASP A 131 4.00 -11.39 11.59
CA ASP A 131 4.53 -12.76 11.80
C ASP A 131 3.41 -13.77 12.01
N SER A 132 2.21 -13.26 12.33
CA SER A 132 1.01 -14.06 12.28
C SER A 132 0.88 -14.58 10.86
N ASN A 133 0.97 -15.90 10.70
CA ASN A 133 0.27 -16.59 9.62
C ASN A 133 -1.25 -16.42 9.84
N ILE A 134 -1.76 -15.19 10.05
CA ILE A 134 -3.05 -14.85 9.48
C ILE A 134 -2.80 -15.19 8.03
N ASN A 135 -3.41 -16.28 7.57
CA ASN A 135 -3.46 -16.62 6.17
C ASN A 135 -3.82 -15.30 5.47
N SER A 136 -2.82 -14.58 4.95
CA SER A 136 -3.02 -13.68 3.83
C SER A 136 -3.81 -14.59 2.90
N PRO A 137 -5.10 -14.33 2.64
CA PRO A 137 -5.91 -15.27 1.88
C PRO A 137 -5.15 -15.45 0.59
N GLN A 138 -4.46 -16.60 0.45
CA GLN A 138 -3.32 -16.83 -0.48
C GLN A 138 -3.57 -15.97 -1.69
N MET A 139 -2.91 -14.80 -1.79
CA MET A 139 -3.29 -13.68 -2.68
C MET A 139 -4.34 -14.16 -3.66
N LEU A 140 -5.64 -14.15 -3.28
CA LEU A 140 -6.65 -15.08 -3.83
C LEU A 140 -6.33 -15.23 -5.30
N ASP A 141 -5.83 -16.39 -5.72
CA ASP A 141 -5.35 -16.60 -7.09
C ASP A 141 -6.62 -16.60 -7.94
N TYR A 142 -7.15 -15.39 -8.11
CA TYR A 142 -8.48 -15.11 -8.61
C TYR A 142 -8.47 -15.55 -10.04
N GLU A 143 -7.36 -15.34 -10.75
CA GLU A 143 -7.14 -15.85 -12.09
C GLU A 143 -7.22 -17.39 -12.12
N SER A 144 -6.39 -18.12 -11.37
CA SER A 144 -6.42 -19.59 -11.44
C SER A 144 -7.74 -20.17 -10.91
N LYS A 145 -8.31 -19.62 -9.84
CA LYS A 145 -9.62 -20.05 -9.31
C LYS A 145 -10.75 -19.70 -10.26
N PHE A 146 -10.68 -18.59 -10.97
CA PHE A 146 -11.66 -18.20 -11.98
C PHE A 146 -11.54 -19.07 -13.22
N LYS A 147 -10.33 -19.29 -13.75
CA LYS A 147 -10.04 -20.23 -14.85
C LYS A 147 -10.52 -21.64 -14.50
N GLN A 148 -10.28 -22.11 -13.27
CA GLN A 148 -10.75 -23.41 -12.80
C GLN A 148 -12.29 -23.46 -12.73
N LYS A 149 -12.93 -22.48 -12.07
CA LYS A 149 -14.39 -22.44 -11.97
C LYS A 149 -15.07 -22.31 -13.33
N LEU A 150 -14.50 -21.57 -14.28
CA LEU A 150 -15.00 -21.49 -15.65
C LEU A 150 -14.99 -22.84 -16.35
N LYS A 151 -13.93 -23.64 -16.17
CA LYS A 151 -13.84 -25.01 -16.71
C LYS A 151 -14.84 -25.97 -16.07
N GLU A 152 -15.26 -25.70 -14.84
CA GLU A 152 -16.22 -26.52 -14.08
C GLU A 152 -17.69 -26.18 -14.37
N ILE A 153 -17.99 -25.01 -14.96
CA ILE A 153 -19.38 -24.63 -15.30
C ILE A 153 -19.81 -25.38 -16.57
N GLY A 154 -20.68 -26.37 -16.40
CA GLY A 154 -21.39 -27.00 -17.53
C GLY A 154 -22.40 -26.05 -18.17
N GLY A 155 -22.42 -25.98 -19.50
CA GLY A 155 -23.41 -25.21 -20.27
C GLY A 155 -22.95 -23.84 -20.78
N ILE A 156 -21.69 -23.45 -20.54
CA ILE A 156 -21.07 -22.31 -21.22
C ILE A 156 -20.50 -22.79 -22.55
N SER A 157 -20.60 -21.96 -23.61
CA SER A 157 -19.99 -22.28 -24.90
C SER A 157 -18.47 -22.21 -24.81
N GLU A 158 -17.80 -23.11 -25.51
CA GLU A 158 -16.32 -23.23 -25.53
C GLU A 158 -15.65 -21.90 -25.93
N ASN A 159 -16.26 -21.18 -26.88
CA ASN A 159 -15.82 -19.85 -27.32
C ASN A 159 -15.88 -18.79 -26.20
N SER A 160 -16.90 -18.81 -25.32
CA SER A 160 -16.98 -17.87 -24.19
C SER A 160 -15.91 -18.15 -23.13
N ILE A 161 -15.54 -19.43 -22.95
CA ILE A 161 -14.44 -19.82 -22.06
C ILE A 161 -13.11 -19.32 -22.64
N GLU A 162 -12.89 -19.52 -23.94
CA GLU A 162 -11.67 -19.13 -24.63
C GLU A 162 -11.46 -17.60 -24.61
N ILE A 163 -12.48 -16.80 -24.92
CA ILE A 163 -12.44 -15.34 -24.82
C ILE A 163 -12.12 -14.88 -23.39
N SER A 164 -12.73 -15.52 -22.38
CA SER A 164 -12.51 -15.18 -20.98
C SER A 164 -11.10 -15.52 -20.48
N ILE A 165 -10.49 -16.60 -21.00
CA ILE A 165 -9.10 -16.96 -20.70
C ILE A 165 -8.15 -15.97 -21.38
N LYS A 166 -8.40 -15.66 -22.65
CA LYS A 166 -7.57 -14.76 -23.45
C LYS A 166 -7.53 -13.33 -22.92
N TYR A 167 -8.62 -12.84 -22.32
CA TYR A 167 -8.66 -11.55 -21.62
C TYR A 167 -7.53 -11.38 -20.58
N PHE A 168 -7.09 -12.47 -19.94
CA PHE A 168 -5.99 -12.43 -18.97
C PHE A 168 -4.61 -12.68 -19.60
N GLU A 169 -4.54 -13.14 -20.84
CA GLU A 169 -3.29 -13.48 -21.55
C GLU A 169 -2.83 -12.36 -22.50
N ASP A 170 -3.74 -11.49 -22.97
CA ASP A 170 -3.43 -10.37 -23.86
C ASP A 170 -2.84 -9.12 -23.13
N GLU A 171 -2.53 -9.20 -21.83
CA GLU A 171 -1.88 -8.11 -21.03
C GLU A 171 -0.38 -8.34 -20.73
N GLU A 172 0.34 -9.14 -21.53
CA GLU A 172 1.82 -9.18 -21.56
C GLU A 172 2.44 -8.15 -22.52
#